data_AF-A0A8I5ZTA4-F1
#
_entry.id   AF-A0A8I5ZTA4-F1
#
_cell.length_a   1.000
_cell.length_b   1.000
_cell.length_c   1.000
_cell.angle_alpha   90.00
_cell.angle_beta   90.00
_cell.angle_gamma   90.00
#
_symmetry.space_group_name_H-M   'P 1'
#
loop_
_entity.id
_entity.type
_entity.pdbx_description
1 polymer ?
#
loop_
_entity_poly.entity_id
_entity_poly.type
_entity_poly.pdbx_seq_one_letter_code
_entity_poly.pdbx_strand_id
1 'polypeptide(L)'
;MNWTLLLKGAGTMKFLLVLVLLVSLQVSACGAAPMNESEFAEWYLSRFFDYQGDRIPMTKTKTNRNLLEEKLQEMQQFFGLEVTGQLDTSTLKIMHTSRCGVPDVQHLRAVPQRSRWMKRYLTYRIYNYTPDMKRADVDYIFQKAFQVWSDVTPLRFRKIHKGEADITILFAFGDHGDFYDFDGKGGTLAHAFYPGPGIQGDAHFDEAETWTKSFQGTNLFLVAVHELGHSLGLPHSNNPKSIMYPTYRYLHPNTFRLSADDIHSIQSLYVHVVNEEVCFSSLFLTNGSVNVCHTAREAKEAVDVCGESSQYILFLNSPDFIACQSKGTDEPPCLHFHLSLTS
;
A
#
# COMPACT_ATOMS: atom_id res chain seq x y z
N MET A 1 12.48 79.98 32.40
CA MET A 1 11.46 78.92 32.19
C MET A 1 12.17 77.61 31.88
N ASN A 2 11.72 76.53 32.52
CA ASN A 2 12.45 75.30 32.84
C ASN A 2 12.81 74.41 31.63
N TRP A 3 14.05 73.92 31.58
CA TRP A 3 14.60 72.93 30.64
C TRP A 3 14.60 71.50 31.22
N THR A 4 13.48 71.00 31.76
CA THR A 4 13.50 69.73 32.53
C THR A 4 12.41 68.71 32.20
N LEU A 5 11.78 68.73 31.02
CA LEU A 5 10.65 67.83 30.74
C LEU A 5 10.56 67.29 29.31
N LEU A 6 11.68 66.92 28.68
CA LEU A 6 11.67 66.21 27.39
C LEU A 6 12.70 65.07 27.27
N LEU A 7 13.05 64.41 28.38
CA LEU A 7 13.91 63.21 28.37
C LEU A 7 13.45 62.15 29.37
N LYS A 8 12.18 61.74 29.31
CA LYS A 8 11.65 60.62 30.13
C LYS A 8 10.84 59.57 29.35
N GLY A 9 10.90 59.55 28.03
CA GLY A 9 10.09 58.62 27.20
C GLY A 9 10.85 57.57 26.38
N ALA A 10 12.17 57.69 26.20
CA ALA A 10 12.92 56.86 25.24
C ALA A 10 13.65 55.65 25.86
N GLY A 11 13.80 55.61 27.18
CA GLY A 11 14.53 54.54 27.89
C GLY A 11 13.68 53.32 28.24
N THR A 12 12.38 53.50 28.49
CA THR A 12 11.47 52.43 28.91
C THR A 12 11.01 51.56 27.75
N MET A 13 10.87 52.12 26.54
CA MET A 13 10.47 51.37 25.35
C MET A 13 11.57 50.44 24.83
N LYS A 14 12.85 50.82 24.97
CA LYS A 14 13.99 49.95 24.63
C LYS A 14 14.17 48.81 25.63
N PHE A 15 13.92 49.06 26.92
CA PHE A 15 13.95 48.00 27.93
C PHE A 15 12.77 47.03 27.80
N LEU A 16 11.55 47.50 27.48
CA LEU A 16 10.42 46.61 27.20
C LEU A 16 10.63 45.77 25.94
N LEU A 17 11.20 46.33 24.86
CA LEU A 17 11.52 45.57 23.64
C LEU A 17 12.59 44.51 23.88
N VAL A 18 13.62 44.80 24.69
CA VAL A 18 14.64 43.82 25.07
C VAL A 18 14.07 42.75 26.02
N LEU A 19 13.16 43.10 26.94
CA LEU A 19 12.48 42.12 27.79
C LEU A 19 11.51 41.23 26.99
N VAL A 20 10.79 41.78 26.00
CA VAL A 20 9.91 41.00 25.10
C VAL A 20 10.74 40.12 24.17
N LEU A 21 11.92 40.54 23.72
CA LEU A 21 12.87 39.71 22.96
C LEU A 21 13.53 38.61 23.81
N LEU A 22 13.75 38.86 25.11
CA LEU A 22 14.28 37.84 26.03
C LEU A 22 13.20 36.87 26.53
N VAL A 23 11.94 37.30 26.62
CA VAL A 23 10.78 36.45 26.99
C VAL A 23 10.25 35.68 25.77
N SER A 24 10.51 36.11 24.54
CA SER A 24 10.19 35.34 23.32
C SER A 24 11.24 34.27 22.94
N LEU A 25 12.33 34.14 23.71
CA LEU A 25 13.28 33.02 23.59
C LEU A 25 13.00 31.84 24.52
N GLN A 26 11.81 31.77 25.12
CA GLN A 26 11.29 30.55 25.75
C GLN A 26 10.04 30.06 25.02
N VAL A 27 10.11 29.94 23.69
CA VAL A 27 9.36 28.88 23.04
C VAL A 27 10.01 27.59 23.51
N SER A 28 9.35 26.92 24.45
CA SER A 28 9.66 25.55 24.86
C SER A 28 9.92 24.74 23.61
N ALA A 29 11.20 24.44 23.36
CA ALA A 29 11.55 23.25 22.63
C ALA A 29 11.00 22.11 23.46
N CYS A 30 9.80 21.62 23.11
CA CYS A 30 9.37 20.28 23.46
C CYS A 30 10.24 19.32 22.63
N GLY A 31 11.56 19.34 22.88
CA GLY A 31 12.45 18.28 22.46
C GLY A 31 12.33 17.24 23.55
N ALA A 32 11.43 16.27 23.36
CA ALA A 32 11.58 15.01 24.07
C ALA A 32 13.04 14.58 23.90
N ALA A 33 13.71 14.22 25.01
CA ALA A 33 15.06 13.69 24.91
C ALA A 33 15.03 12.53 23.89
N PRO A 34 16.03 12.43 23.00
CA PRO A 34 16.08 11.32 22.05
C PRO A 34 15.99 10.01 22.82
N MET A 35 15.00 9.18 22.48
CA MET A 35 14.81 7.87 23.11
C MET A 35 16.11 7.07 23.01
N ASN A 36 16.43 6.31 24.05
CA ASN A 36 17.57 5.39 23.95
C ASN A 36 17.22 4.21 23.00
N GLU A 37 18.23 3.50 22.51
CA GLU A 37 18.03 2.44 21.51
C GLU A 37 17.08 1.32 21.97
N SER A 38 17.06 1.02 23.27
CA SER A 38 16.17 0.01 23.85
C SER A 38 14.72 0.48 23.86
N GLU A 39 14.48 1.71 24.30
CA GLU A 39 13.15 2.34 24.28
C GLU A 39 12.62 2.46 22.85
N PHE A 40 13.49 2.84 21.91
CA PHE A 40 13.13 2.93 20.49
C PHE A 40 12.75 1.56 19.93
N ALA A 41 13.53 0.52 20.24
CA ALA A 41 13.22 -0.85 19.81
C ALA A 41 11.89 -1.36 20.39
N GLU A 42 11.62 -1.11 21.67
CA GLU A 42 10.34 -1.49 22.29
C GLU A 42 9.16 -0.76 21.64
N TRP A 43 9.31 0.53 21.35
CA TRP A 43 8.31 1.29 20.59
C TRP A 43 8.10 0.70 19.19
N TYR A 44 9.18 0.42 18.47
CA TYR A 44 9.14 -0.14 17.12
C TYR A 44 8.41 -1.49 17.09
N LEU A 45 8.78 -2.40 18.00
CA LEU A 45 8.15 -3.70 18.12
C LEU A 45 6.69 -3.59 18.57
N SER A 46 6.35 -2.59 19.40
CA SER A 46 4.97 -2.34 19.80
C SER A 46 4.12 -1.87 18.61
N ARG A 47 4.70 -1.02 17.76
CA ARG A 47 4.04 -0.43 16.59
C ARG A 47 3.84 -1.45 15.47
N PHE A 48 4.87 -2.23 15.14
CA PHE A 48 4.89 -3.07 13.93
C PHE A 48 4.78 -4.58 14.18
N PHE A 49 5.17 -5.06 15.37
CA PHE A 49 5.23 -6.48 15.72
C PHE A 49 4.29 -6.88 16.87
N ASP A 50 3.36 -5.99 17.25
CA ASP A 50 2.35 -6.25 18.27
C ASP A 50 2.95 -6.65 19.64
N TYR A 51 4.08 -6.04 19.99
CA TYR A 51 4.67 -6.16 21.31
C TYR A 51 3.83 -5.39 22.34
N GLN A 52 3.44 -6.06 23.43
CA GLN A 52 2.64 -5.48 24.51
C GLN A 52 3.45 -5.43 25.80
N GLY A 53 4.52 -4.63 25.81
CA GLY A 53 5.43 -4.50 26.95
C GLY A 53 4.76 -4.06 28.26
N ASP A 54 3.73 -3.21 28.18
CA ASP A 54 3.14 -2.51 29.33
C ASP A 54 1.82 -3.08 29.87
N ARG A 55 1.26 -4.12 29.26
CA ARG A 55 -0.03 -4.71 29.70
C ARG A 55 0.10 -5.81 30.76
N ILE A 56 1.33 -6.14 31.18
CA ILE A 56 1.60 -7.23 32.12
C ILE A 56 2.19 -6.64 33.43
N PRO A 57 1.60 -6.93 34.61
CA PRO A 57 2.09 -6.40 35.89
C PRO A 57 3.58 -6.66 36.16
N MET A 58 4.26 -5.69 36.78
CA MET A 58 5.72 -5.65 37.09
C MET A 58 6.28 -6.85 37.89
N THR A 59 5.48 -7.84 38.28
CA THR A 59 5.93 -9.04 38.99
C THR A 59 6.62 -10.08 38.09
N LYS A 60 6.79 -9.81 36.79
CA LYS A 60 7.34 -10.76 35.80
C LYS A 60 8.44 -10.19 34.88
N THR A 61 9.43 -9.49 35.43
CA THR A 61 10.59 -8.94 34.68
C THR A 61 11.35 -9.97 33.83
N LYS A 62 11.42 -11.24 34.27
CA LYS A 62 12.06 -12.32 33.49
C LYS A 62 11.22 -12.75 32.28
N THR A 63 9.89 -12.67 32.38
CA THR A 63 8.97 -12.99 31.27
C THR A 63 9.00 -11.91 30.21
N ASN A 64 9.16 -10.63 30.59
CA ASN A 64 9.27 -9.52 29.64
C ASN A 64 10.56 -9.59 28.81
N ARG A 65 11.72 -9.95 29.41
CA ARG A 65 12.96 -10.15 28.64
C ARG A 65 12.84 -11.24 27.59
N ASN A 66 12.21 -12.37 27.95
CA ASN A 66 11.98 -13.45 27.00
C ASN A 66 11.04 -13.01 25.87
N LEU A 67 10.01 -12.22 26.17
CA LEU A 67 9.07 -11.71 25.15
C LEU A 67 9.74 -10.71 24.19
N LEU A 68 10.59 -9.83 24.69
CA LEU A 68 11.35 -8.90 23.85
C LEU A 68 12.29 -9.65 22.91
N GLU A 69 13.02 -10.64 23.42
CA GLU A 69 13.90 -11.50 22.62
C GLU A 69 13.11 -12.24 21.53
N GLU A 70 11.97 -12.85 21.88
CA GLU A 70 11.08 -13.53 20.92
C GLU A 70 10.59 -12.57 19.82
N LYS A 71 10.22 -11.34 20.17
CA LYS A 71 9.78 -10.33 19.20
C LYS A 71 10.91 -9.80 18.33
N LEU A 72 12.12 -9.70 18.86
CA LEU A 72 13.31 -9.41 18.05
C LEU A 72 13.59 -10.55 17.07
N GLN A 73 13.46 -11.81 17.50
CA GLN A 73 13.64 -12.96 16.61
C GLN A 73 12.58 -12.98 15.50
N GLU A 74 11.32 -12.70 15.81
CA GLU A 74 10.23 -12.59 14.82
C GLU A 74 10.53 -11.47 13.79
N MET A 75 10.96 -10.30 14.26
CA MET A 75 11.34 -9.18 13.40
C MET A 75 12.54 -9.52 12.51
N GLN A 76 13.60 -10.08 13.10
CA GLN A 76 14.80 -10.49 12.35
C GLN A 76 14.46 -11.53 11.28
N GLN A 77 13.62 -12.51 11.62
CA GLN A 77 13.15 -13.51 10.66
C GLN A 77 12.33 -12.87 9.53
N PHE A 78 11.45 -11.91 9.85
CA PHE A 78 10.65 -11.20 8.85
C PHE A 78 11.54 -10.43 7.86
N PHE A 79 12.56 -9.73 8.34
CA PHE A 79 13.49 -8.95 7.50
C PHE A 79 14.63 -9.79 6.90
N GLY A 80 14.68 -11.10 7.15
CA GLY A 80 15.73 -12.00 6.66
C GLY A 80 17.12 -11.70 7.23
N LEU A 81 17.19 -11.17 8.46
CA LEU A 81 18.41 -10.97 9.23
C LEU A 81 18.87 -12.27 9.92
N GLU A 82 20.07 -12.26 10.48
CA GLU A 82 20.48 -13.30 11.41
C GLU A 82 19.61 -13.26 12.67
N VAL A 83 19.01 -14.39 13.05
CA VAL A 83 18.05 -14.48 14.16
C VAL A 83 18.82 -14.62 15.47
N THR A 84 19.26 -13.49 16.03
CA THR A 84 20.05 -13.40 17.25
C THR A 84 19.21 -13.12 18.51
N GLY A 85 18.01 -12.57 18.35
CA GLY A 85 17.17 -12.07 19.45
C GLY A 85 17.75 -10.85 20.16
N GLN A 86 18.76 -10.20 19.58
CA GLN A 86 19.48 -9.09 20.18
C GLN A 86 19.37 -7.82 19.33
N LEU A 87 19.51 -6.66 19.97
CA LEU A 87 19.63 -5.37 19.29
C LEU A 87 21.03 -5.18 18.70
N ASP A 88 21.38 -6.02 17.74
CA ASP A 88 22.61 -5.88 16.99
C ASP A 88 22.55 -4.72 15.99
N THR A 89 23.72 -4.35 15.45
CA THR A 89 23.85 -3.23 14.51
C THR A 89 22.99 -3.40 13.27
N SER A 90 22.76 -4.64 12.81
CA SER A 90 21.94 -4.92 11.62
C SER A 90 20.45 -4.69 11.91
N THR A 91 20.00 -5.10 13.09
CA THR A 91 18.64 -4.92 13.59
C THR A 91 18.31 -3.44 13.76
N LEU A 92 19.17 -2.69 14.47
CA LEU A 92 19.00 -1.24 14.66
C LEU A 92 19.01 -0.48 13.33
N LYS A 93 19.87 -0.87 12.39
CA LYS A 93 19.92 -0.26 11.06
C LYS A 93 18.59 -0.41 10.31
N ILE A 94 17.96 -1.58 10.35
CA ILE A 94 16.63 -1.78 9.75
C ILE A 94 15.57 -0.98 10.50
N MET A 95 15.59 -0.95 11.85
CA MET A 95 14.63 -0.19 12.64
C MET A 95 14.66 1.32 12.34
N HIS A 96 15.85 1.88 12.09
CA HIS A 96 16.02 3.30 11.74
C HIS A 96 15.81 3.61 10.25
N THR A 97 15.59 2.60 9.40
CA THR A 97 15.30 2.84 7.98
C THR A 97 13.85 3.28 7.84
N SER A 98 13.62 4.43 7.19
CA SER A 98 12.27 4.92 6.89
C SER A 98 11.41 3.84 6.22
N ARG A 99 10.14 3.76 6.60
CA ARG A 99 9.27 2.63 6.25
C ARG A 99 7.80 3.02 6.15
N CYS A 100 6.98 2.07 5.72
CA CYS A 100 5.52 2.12 5.85
C CYS A 100 5.08 1.97 7.31
N GLY A 101 4.01 2.68 7.67
CA GLY A 101 3.37 2.71 8.99
C GLY A 101 2.43 1.53 9.28
N VAL A 102 2.13 0.69 8.29
CA VAL A 102 1.28 -0.49 8.47
C VAL A 102 2.03 -1.56 9.29
N PRO A 103 1.39 -2.23 10.27
CA PRO A 103 2.03 -3.31 11.04
C PRO A 103 2.46 -4.49 10.16
N ASP A 104 3.64 -5.05 10.47
CA ASP A 104 4.22 -6.20 9.74
C ASP A 104 3.50 -7.51 10.06
N VAL A 105 3.01 -7.63 11.29
CA VAL A 105 2.30 -8.83 11.76
C VAL A 105 0.90 -8.45 12.22
N GLN A 106 -0.09 -9.22 11.78
CA GLN A 106 -1.52 -8.94 12.03
C GLN A 106 -2.14 -10.01 12.93
N HIS A 107 -1.46 -10.38 14.02
CA HIS A 107 -1.90 -11.47 14.90
C HIS A 107 -3.16 -11.11 15.72
N LEU A 108 -3.42 -9.83 16.01
CA LEU A 108 -4.47 -9.43 16.98
C LEU A 108 -5.55 -8.47 16.47
N ARG A 109 -5.45 -7.94 15.24
CA ARG A 109 -6.51 -7.06 14.69
C ARG A 109 -7.34 -7.86 13.70
N ALA A 110 -8.65 -7.96 13.98
CA ALA A 110 -9.65 -8.68 13.22
C ALA A 110 -9.92 -8.09 11.81
N VAL A 111 -8.86 -7.84 11.04
CA VAL A 111 -8.96 -7.66 9.60
C VAL A 111 -9.01 -9.07 9.01
N PRO A 112 -10.08 -9.44 8.27
CA PRO A 112 -10.16 -10.76 7.68
C PRO A 112 -8.91 -11.01 6.85
N GLN A 113 -8.21 -12.12 7.10
CA GLN A 113 -7.18 -12.59 6.20
C GLN A 113 -7.76 -12.54 4.78
N ARG A 114 -7.20 -11.68 3.91
CA ARG A 114 -7.64 -11.42 2.52
C ARG A 114 -8.83 -10.46 2.35
N SER A 115 -8.86 -9.32 3.06
CA SER A 115 -9.78 -8.24 2.67
C SER A 115 -9.47 -7.77 1.24
N ARG A 116 -10.47 -7.82 0.35
CA ARG A 116 -10.38 -7.42 -1.06
C ARG A 116 -11.61 -6.63 -1.46
N TRP A 117 -11.48 -5.76 -2.45
CA TRP A 117 -12.63 -5.15 -3.09
C TRP A 117 -13.42 -6.19 -3.88
N MET A 118 -14.73 -6.32 -3.60
CA MET A 118 -15.61 -7.22 -4.36
C MET A 118 -16.00 -6.66 -5.74
N LYS A 119 -15.81 -5.35 -5.94
CA LYS A 119 -16.08 -4.67 -7.20
C LYS A 119 -14.79 -4.43 -7.98
N ARG A 120 -14.91 -4.40 -9.32
CA ARG A 120 -13.76 -4.18 -10.21
C ARG A 120 -13.50 -2.70 -10.52
N TYR A 121 -14.54 -1.87 -10.48
CA TYR A 121 -14.43 -0.45 -10.74
C TYR A 121 -14.32 0.29 -9.41
N LEU A 122 -13.14 0.81 -9.13
CA LEU A 122 -12.81 1.56 -7.93
C LEU A 122 -12.65 3.04 -8.26
N THR A 123 -13.07 3.89 -7.34
CA THR A 123 -12.93 5.33 -7.42
C THR A 123 -11.88 5.80 -6.44
N TYR A 124 -11.07 6.77 -6.84
CA TYR A 124 -10.12 7.40 -5.94
C TYR A 124 -10.24 8.92 -5.97
N ARG A 125 -9.87 9.56 -4.86
CA ARG A 125 -9.88 11.01 -4.74
C ARG A 125 -8.63 11.47 -4.01
N ILE A 126 -7.96 12.47 -4.58
CA ILE A 126 -6.90 13.20 -3.91
C ILE A 126 -7.58 14.31 -3.10
N TYR A 127 -7.57 14.19 -1.77
CA TYR A 127 -8.27 15.09 -0.86
C TYR A 127 -7.59 16.47 -0.81
N ASN A 128 -6.28 16.47 -0.61
CA ASN A 128 -5.40 17.63 -0.64
C ASN A 128 -4.09 17.28 -1.36
N TYR A 129 -3.19 18.25 -1.52
CA TYR A 129 -1.94 18.08 -2.27
C TYR A 129 -0.79 18.65 -1.45
N THR A 130 0.34 17.94 -1.48
CA THR A 130 1.62 18.45 -0.97
C THR A 130 2.03 19.75 -1.67
N PRO A 131 2.57 20.75 -0.94
CA PRO A 131 3.15 21.94 -1.53
C PRO A 131 4.51 21.68 -2.20
N ASP A 132 5.15 20.53 -1.96
CA ASP A 132 6.48 20.20 -2.48
C ASP A 132 6.49 19.97 -4.00
N MET A 133 5.33 19.69 -4.58
CA MET A 133 5.18 19.38 -6.00
C MET A 133 3.98 20.08 -6.63
N LYS A 134 4.05 20.27 -7.95
CA LYS A 134 2.91 20.77 -8.72
C LYS A 134 1.77 19.76 -8.63
N ARG A 135 0.53 20.23 -8.47
CA ARG A 135 -0.66 19.35 -8.45
C ARG A 135 -0.75 18.41 -9.65
N ALA A 136 -0.37 18.89 -10.85
CA ALA A 136 -0.35 18.08 -12.06
C ALA A 136 0.67 16.91 -11.98
N ASP A 137 1.78 17.11 -11.28
CA ASP A 137 2.78 16.06 -11.06
C ASP A 137 2.25 15.01 -10.07
N VAL A 138 1.63 15.45 -8.97
CA VAL A 138 0.96 14.56 -8.00
C VAL A 138 -0.14 13.74 -8.67
N ASP A 139 -0.96 14.39 -9.50
CA ASP A 139 -2.01 13.74 -10.29
C ASP A 139 -1.47 12.66 -11.21
N TYR A 140 -0.40 12.98 -11.94
CA TYR A 140 0.28 12.03 -12.81
C TYR A 140 0.86 10.86 -12.01
N ILE A 141 1.51 11.12 -10.88
CA ILE A 141 2.11 10.09 -10.02
C ILE A 141 1.05 9.10 -9.55
N PHE A 142 -0.07 9.58 -8.99
CA PHE A 142 -1.13 8.67 -8.53
C PHE A 142 -1.81 7.94 -9.68
N GLN A 143 -2.03 8.61 -10.82
CA GLN A 143 -2.54 7.92 -12.02
C GLN A 143 -1.60 6.77 -12.44
N LYS A 144 -0.28 6.99 -12.44
CA LYS A 144 0.70 5.95 -12.78
C LYS A 144 0.77 4.86 -11.70
N ALA A 145 0.66 5.21 -10.43
CA ALA A 145 0.65 4.23 -9.34
C ALA A 145 -0.58 3.31 -9.40
N PHE A 146 -1.77 3.85 -9.69
CA PHE A 146 -2.94 3.02 -9.98
C PHE A 146 -2.78 2.19 -11.25
N GLN A 147 -2.12 2.74 -12.27
CA GLN A 147 -1.85 2.02 -13.51
C GLN A 147 -1.03 0.75 -13.24
N VAL A 148 0.05 0.84 -12.45
CA VAL A 148 0.91 -0.29 -12.06
C VAL A 148 0.08 -1.48 -11.57
N TRP A 149 -0.91 -1.25 -10.71
CA TRP A 149 -1.77 -2.31 -10.19
C TRP A 149 -2.85 -2.75 -11.20
N SER A 150 -3.42 -1.83 -11.98
CA SER A 150 -4.42 -2.17 -12.99
C SER A 150 -3.85 -2.93 -14.20
N ASP A 151 -2.55 -2.83 -14.46
CA ASP A 151 -1.88 -3.54 -15.55
C ASP A 151 -1.77 -5.05 -15.27
N VAL A 152 -1.85 -5.46 -14.00
CA VAL A 152 -1.69 -6.86 -13.55
C VAL A 152 -2.94 -7.44 -12.86
N THR A 153 -4.04 -6.68 -12.83
CA THR A 153 -5.32 -7.06 -12.22
C THR A 153 -6.50 -6.69 -13.14
N PRO A 154 -7.70 -7.25 -12.94
CA PRO A 154 -8.90 -6.82 -13.65
C PRO A 154 -9.51 -5.52 -13.09
N LEU A 155 -8.86 -4.87 -12.12
CA LEU A 155 -9.36 -3.65 -11.49
C LEU A 155 -9.22 -2.45 -12.42
N ARG A 156 -10.16 -1.51 -12.30
CA ARG A 156 -10.19 -0.25 -13.04
C ARG A 156 -10.36 0.89 -12.06
N PHE A 157 -9.52 1.91 -12.19
CA PHE A 157 -9.50 3.06 -11.29
C PHE A 157 -9.98 4.31 -12.00
N ARG A 158 -10.84 5.08 -11.34
CA ARG A 158 -11.32 6.37 -11.86
C ARG A 158 -11.16 7.45 -10.80
N LYS A 159 -10.43 8.50 -11.14
CA LYS A 159 -10.35 9.71 -10.30
C LYS A 159 -11.71 10.39 -10.24
N ILE A 160 -12.14 10.75 -9.04
CA ILE A 160 -13.29 11.64 -8.81
C ILE A 160 -12.83 12.90 -8.07
N HIS A 161 -13.58 13.99 -8.23
CA HIS A 161 -13.22 15.30 -7.67
C HIS A 161 -14.13 15.75 -6.52
N LYS A 162 -15.28 15.10 -6.34
CA LYS A 162 -16.29 15.42 -5.33
C LYS A 162 -16.97 14.12 -4.88
N GLY A 163 -17.52 14.14 -3.67
CA GLY A 163 -18.14 12.97 -3.05
C GLY A 163 -17.13 12.07 -2.35
N GLU A 164 -17.64 10.94 -1.87
CA GLU A 164 -16.87 9.87 -1.24
C GLU A 164 -16.30 8.94 -2.32
N ALA A 165 -15.02 8.59 -2.18
CA ALA A 165 -14.32 7.66 -3.04
C ALA A 165 -14.12 6.33 -2.31
N ASP A 166 -13.74 5.28 -3.04
CA ASP A 166 -13.32 4.03 -2.42
C ASP A 166 -11.92 4.13 -1.81
N ILE A 167 -11.08 5.01 -2.36
CA ILE A 167 -9.71 5.26 -1.91
C ILE A 167 -9.49 6.77 -1.86
N THR A 168 -9.41 7.33 -0.66
CA THR A 168 -9.05 8.72 -0.43
C THR A 168 -7.54 8.81 -0.16
N ILE A 169 -6.89 9.71 -0.89
CA ILE A 169 -5.48 10.03 -0.71
C ILE A 169 -5.39 11.33 0.10
N LEU A 170 -4.73 11.27 1.25
CA LEU A 170 -4.56 12.39 2.17
C LEU A 170 -3.07 12.63 2.43
N PHE A 171 -2.65 13.89 2.42
CA PHE A 171 -1.39 14.30 3.00
C PHE A 171 -1.64 14.99 4.34
N ALA A 172 -0.96 14.58 5.41
CA ALA A 172 -1.20 15.11 6.75
C ALA A 172 0.06 15.10 7.62
N PHE A 173 0.07 15.87 8.70
CA PHE A 173 1.15 15.88 9.69
C PHE A 173 0.65 15.27 11.00
N GLY A 174 1.50 14.57 11.74
CA GLY A 174 1.24 14.18 13.13
C GLY A 174 -0.10 13.46 13.32
N ASP A 175 -0.85 13.81 14.38
CA ASP A 175 -2.24 13.39 14.57
C ASP A 175 -3.14 13.97 13.47
N HIS A 176 -3.79 13.08 12.74
CA HIS A 176 -4.68 13.40 11.63
C HIS A 176 -6.02 12.67 11.69
N GLY A 177 -6.46 12.28 12.90
CA GLY A 177 -7.84 11.85 13.16
C GLY A 177 -8.17 10.39 12.90
N ASP A 178 -7.16 9.53 12.69
CA ASP A 178 -7.33 8.09 12.45
C ASP A 178 -6.67 7.19 13.52
N PHE A 179 -6.08 7.78 14.58
CA PHE A 179 -5.34 7.13 15.66
C PHE A 179 -3.99 6.50 15.25
N TYR A 180 -3.49 6.80 14.04
CA TYR A 180 -2.18 6.37 13.56
C TYR A 180 -1.28 7.56 13.25
N ASP A 181 -1.02 8.39 14.26
CA ASP A 181 -0.22 9.60 14.12
C ASP A 181 1.12 9.38 13.38
N PHE A 182 1.48 10.33 12.51
CA PHE A 182 2.80 10.37 11.89
C PHE A 182 3.87 10.88 12.86
N ASP A 183 5.11 10.45 12.67
CA ASP A 183 6.25 10.73 13.54
C ASP A 183 7.11 11.92 13.07
N GLY A 184 6.73 12.56 11.96
CA GLY A 184 7.47 13.64 11.35
C GLY A 184 8.56 13.11 10.43
N LYS A 185 9.57 13.94 10.14
CA LYS A 185 10.57 13.60 9.12
C LYS A 185 11.35 12.32 9.44
N GLY A 186 11.36 11.38 8.50
CA GLY A 186 12.03 10.09 8.61
C GLY A 186 11.03 8.98 8.91
N GLY A 187 11.41 8.04 9.79
CA GLY A 187 10.48 7.10 10.41
C GLY A 187 9.38 6.52 9.51
N THR A 188 8.15 6.96 9.74
CA THR A 188 6.94 6.51 9.05
C THR A 188 6.57 7.45 7.90
N LEU A 189 6.76 6.99 6.67
CA LEU A 189 6.54 7.84 5.49
C LEU A 189 5.06 8.00 5.10
N ALA A 190 4.29 6.93 5.31
CA ALA A 190 2.90 6.82 4.89
C ALA A 190 2.27 5.58 5.54
N HIS A 191 0.95 5.50 5.53
CA HIS A 191 0.22 4.27 5.80
C HIS A 191 -1.05 4.20 4.96
N ALA A 192 -1.64 3.02 4.88
CA ALA A 192 -2.92 2.81 4.23
C ALA A 192 -3.77 1.78 4.97
N PHE A 193 -5.05 1.78 4.65
CA PHE A 193 -6.03 0.89 5.24
C PHE A 193 -6.45 -0.17 4.23
N TYR A 194 -6.65 -1.40 4.72
CA TYR A 194 -7.18 -2.49 3.92
C TYR A 194 -8.56 -2.19 3.32
N PRO A 195 -8.96 -2.85 2.21
CA PRO A 195 -10.24 -2.64 1.55
C PRO A 195 -11.45 -2.73 2.49
N GLY A 196 -12.44 -1.84 2.33
CA GLY A 196 -13.67 -1.85 3.12
C GLY A 196 -14.42 -0.51 3.11
N PRO A 197 -15.48 -0.36 3.93
CA PRO A 197 -16.20 0.92 4.05
C PRO A 197 -15.50 1.96 4.93
N GLY A 198 -15.80 3.23 4.70
CA GLY A 198 -15.31 4.36 5.49
C GLY A 198 -13.86 4.68 5.16
N ILE A 199 -13.00 4.78 6.18
CA ILE A 199 -11.54 5.00 6.03
C ILE A 199 -10.80 3.80 5.43
N GLN A 200 -11.43 2.63 5.40
CA GLN A 200 -10.85 1.44 4.79
C GLN A 200 -10.65 1.65 3.28
N GLY A 201 -9.44 1.38 2.79
CA GLY A 201 -9.02 1.70 1.44
C GLY A 201 -8.24 3.01 1.31
N ASP A 202 -8.33 3.92 2.30
CA ASP A 202 -7.64 5.20 2.23
C ASP A 202 -6.12 5.05 2.40
N ALA A 203 -5.36 6.00 1.85
CA ALA A 203 -3.92 6.07 1.93
C ALA A 203 -3.47 7.47 2.37
N HIS A 204 -2.71 7.52 3.45
CA HIS A 204 -2.23 8.75 4.08
C HIS A 204 -0.72 8.86 3.93
N PHE A 205 -0.23 10.05 3.64
CA PHE A 205 1.17 10.36 3.37
C PHE A 205 1.63 11.43 4.37
N ASP A 206 2.76 11.21 5.06
CA ASP A 206 3.28 12.18 6.02
C ASP A 206 3.79 13.43 5.28
N GLU A 207 3.14 14.57 5.50
CA GLU A 207 3.51 15.85 4.90
C GLU A 207 4.77 16.45 5.55
N ALA A 208 5.30 15.87 6.64
CA ALA A 208 6.62 16.22 7.16
C ALA A 208 7.77 15.73 6.27
N GLU A 209 7.51 14.75 5.39
CA GLU A 209 8.44 14.30 4.39
C GLU A 209 8.66 15.33 3.29
N THR A 210 9.84 15.28 2.65
CA THR A 210 10.08 16.05 1.43
C THR A 210 9.71 15.21 0.22
N TRP A 211 8.50 15.38 -0.31
CA TRP A 211 7.96 14.59 -1.40
C TRP A 211 8.52 15.02 -2.75
N THR A 212 9.11 14.09 -3.50
CA THR A 212 9.67 14.39 -4.82
C THR A 212 9.41 13.32 -5.88
N LYS A 213 9.71 13.67 -7.14
CA LYS A 213 9.77 12.74 -8.28
C LYS A 213 11.14 12.09 -8.44
N SER A 214 12.14 12.50 -7.66
CA SER A 214 13.55 12.16 -7.87
C SER A 214 14.08 11.27 -6.73
N PHE A 215 15.40 11.08 -6.68
CA PHE A 215 16.08 10.42 -5.56
C PHE A 215 16.42 11.39 -4.41
N GLN A 216 16.28 12.70 -4.64
CA GLN A 216 16.55 13.72 -3.63
C GLN A 216 15.28 13.95 -2.80
N GLY A 217 15.14 13.19 -1.71
CA GLY A 217 13.93 13.16 -0.88
C GLY A 217 13.16 11.85 -1.03
N THR A 218 11.90 11.85 -0.60
CA THR A 218 11.04 10.67 -0.58
C THR A 218 10.26 10.60 -1.88
N ASN A 219 10.45 9.53 -2.66
CA ASN A 219 9.86 9.42 -3.98
C ASN A 219 8.38 9.04 -3.87
N LEU A 220 7.49 10.00 -4.14
CA LEU A 220 6.05 9.82 -3.95
C LEU A 220 5.48 8.67 -4.80
N PHE A 221 6.02 8.41 -5.98
CA PHE A 221 5.55 7.30 -6.83
C PHE A 221 5.79 5.94 -6.17
N LEU A 222 6.97 5.72 -5.57
CA LEU A 222 7.28 4.43 -4.95
C LEU A 222 6.42 4.20 -3.71
N VAL A 223 6.29 5.21 -2.85
CA VAL A 223 5.45 5.12 -1.66
C VAL A 223 3.99 4.95 -2.06
N ALA A 224 3.50 5.70 -3.05
CA ALA A 224 2.13 5.54 -3.53
C ALA A 224 1.85 4.14 -4.10
N VAL A 225 2.78 3.54 -4.86
CA VAL A 225 2.58 2.16 -5.33
C VAL A 225 2.48 1.19 -4.14
N HIS A 226 3.33 1.34 -3.13
CA HIS A 226 3.31 0.53 -1.91
C HIS A 226 1.98 0.67 -1.14
N GLU A 227 1.59 1.90 -0.76
CA GLU A 227 0.37 2.14 0.03
C GLU A 227 -0.90 1.73 -0.72
N LEU A 228 -0.92 1.89 -2.06
CA LEU A 228 -2.03 1.39 -2.86
C LEU A 228 -2.09 -0.14 -2.88
N GLY A 229 -0.97 -0.84 -2.68
CA GLY A 229 -0.99 -2.30 -2.48
C GLY A 229 -1.80 -2.69 -1.23
N HIS A 230 -1.60 -1.99 -0.11
CA HIS A 230 -2.42 -2.15 1.10
C HIS A 230 -3.89 -1.77 0.86
N SER A 231 -4.12 -0.64 0.19
CA SER A 231 -5.46 -0.20 -0.23
C SER A 231 -6.19 -1.22 -1.11
N LEU A 232 -5.45 -2.16 -1.69
CA LEU A 232 -5.94 -3.27 -2.50
C LEU A 232 -5.92 -4.62 -1.78
N GLY A 233 -5.45 -4.73 -0.54
CA GLY A 233 -5.52 -5.97 0.22
C GLY A 233 -4.19 -6.68 0.46
N LEU A 234 -3.07 -6.15 -0.05
CA LEU A 234 -1.76 -6.78 0.13
C LEU A 234 -1.20 -6.51 1.53
N PRO A 235 -0.68 -7.53 2.23
CA PRO A 235 0.18 -7.31 3.38
C PRO A 235 1.59 -6.92 2.94
N HIS A 236 2.43 -6.57 3.91
CA HIS A 236 3.86 -6.48 3.66
C HIS A 236 4.42 -7.83 3.19
N SER A 237 5.43 -7.76 2.33
CA SER A 237 6.23 -8.90 1.90
C SER A 237 7.52 -8.97 2.70
N ASN A 238 7.99 -10.19 2.96
CA ASN A 238 9.33 -10.44 3.52
C ASN A 238 10.42 -10.50 2.42
N ASN A 239 10.07 -10.32 1.14
CA ASN A 239 11.00 -10.30 0.03
C ASN A 239 11.57 -8.88 -0.19
N PRO A 240 12.89 -8.63 0.00
CA PRO A 240 13.47 -7.29 -0.15
C PRO A 240 13.37 -6.68 -1.57
N LYS A 241 13.00 -7.48 -2.56
CA LYS A 241 12.78 -7.04 -3.95
C LYS A 241 11.33 -6.62 -4.22
N SER A 242 10.38 -6.99 -3.35
CA SER A 242 8.97 -6.62 -3.46
C SER A 242 8.80 -5.12 -3.20
N ILE A 243 7.87 -4.48 -3.92
CA ILE A 243 7.48 -3.10 -3.59
C ILE A 243 6.76 -3.05 -2.25
N MET A 244 6.10 -4.14 -1.83
CA MET A 244 5.44 -4.31 -0.53
C MET A 244 6.42 -4.65 0.61
N TYR A 245 7.74 -4.62 0.39
CA TYR A 245 8.70 -4.68 1.49
C TYR A 245 8.60 -3.41 2.36
N PRO A 246 8.55 -3.49 3.70
CA PRO A 246 8.13 -2.35 4.52
C PRO A 246 9.07 -1.15 4.47
N THR A 247 10.38 -1.39 4.38
CA THR A 247 11.38 -0.31 4.41
C THR A 247 11.52 0.34 3.05
N TYR A 248 11.56 1.68 3.04
CA TYR A 248 11.76 2.46 1.84
C TYR A 248 13.11 2.18 1.19
N ARG A 249 13.05 1.94 -0.12
CA ARG A 249 14.22 1.83 -0.98
C ARG A 249 13.94 2.55 -2.29
N TYR A 250 14.85 3.42 -2.67
CA TYR A 250 14.73 4.10 -3.95
C TYR A 250 14.90 3.12 -5.11
N LEU A 251 13.92 3.11 -6.01
CA LEU A 251 13.93 2.44 -7.30
C LEU A 251 13.70 3.51 -8.38
N HIS A 252 14.46 3.48 -9.46
CA HIS A 252 14.25 4.45 -10.54
C HIS A 252 12.87 4.24 -11.19
N PRO A 253 11.96 5.25 -11.17
CA PRO A 253 10.59 5.08 -11.68
C PRO A 253 10.52 4.64 -13.15
N ASN A 254 11.50 5.01 -13.98
CA ASN A 254 11.54 4.65 -15.40
C ASN A 254 11.87 3.17 -15.65
N THR A 255 12.52 2.50 -14.71
CA THR A 255 12.88 1.08 -14.79
C THR A 255 12.13 0.23 -13.77
N PHE A 256 11.26 0.87 -12.98
CA PHE A 256 10.44 0.21 -11.98
C PHE A 256 9.52 -0.84 -12.61
N ARG A 257 9.48 -2.01 -11.99
CA ARG A 257 8.56 -3.10 -12.29
C ARG A 257 8.17 -3.77 -10.98
N LEU A 258 6.93 -4.23 -10.90
CA LEU A 258 6.50 -5.12 -9.82
C LEU A 258 7.36 -6.38 -9.83
N SER A 259 7.69 -6.89 -8.64
CA SER A 259 8.35 -8.19 -8.51
C SER A 259 7.34 -9.32 -8.79
N ALA A 260 7.85 -10.53 -9.03
CA ALA A 260 6.99 -11.71 -9.19
C ALA A 260 6.14 -11.98 -7.93
N ASP A 261 6.66 -11.64 -6.74
CA ASP A 261 5.97 -11.78 -5.47
C ASP A 261 4.77 -10.82 -5.36
N ASP A 262 4.96 -9.56 -5.78
CA ASP A 262 3.88 -8.55 -5.83
C ASP A 262 2.76 -8.99 -6.78
N ILE A 263 3.15 -9.45 -7.98
CA ILE A 263 2.22 -9.88 -9.04
C ILE A 263 1.44 -11.11 -8.57
N HIS A 264 2.13 -12.13 -8.04
CA HIS A 264 1.48 -13.33 -7.55
C HIS A 264 0.49 -13.00 -6.42
N SER A 265 0.93 -12.18 -5.46
CA SER A 265 0.12 -11.83 -4.30
C SER A 265 -1.14 -11.09 -4.71
N ILE A 266 -1.05 -10.08 -5.58
CA ILE A 266 -2.24 -9.32 -6.01
C ILE A 266 -3.16 -10.15 -6.91
N GLN A 267 -2.60 -11.01 -7.76
CA GLN A 267 -3.39 -11.92 -8.58
C GLN A 267 -4.11 -12.96 -7.75
N SER A 268 -3.52 -13.45 -6.65
CA SER A 268 -4.22 -14.37 -5.73
C SER A 268 -5.49 -13.75 -5.13
N LEU A 269 -5.57 -12.42 -5.04
CA LEU A 269 -6.74 -11.70 -4.53
C LEU A 269 -7.78 -11.41 -5.62
N TYR A 270 -7.35 -11.03 -6.83
CA TYR A 270 -8.25 -10.48 -7.85
C TYR A 270 -8.35 -11.28 -9.15
N VAL A 271 -7.48 -12.27 -9.35
CA VAL A 271 -7.45 -13.14 -10.52
C VAL A 271 -7.70 -14.56 -10.06
N HIS A 272 -8.87 -15.08 -10.42
CA HIS A 272 -9.10 -16.51 -10.34
C HIS A 272 -8.46 -17.15 -11.57
N VAL A 273 -7.32 -17.83 -11.38
CA VAL A 273 -6.76 -18.71 -12.42
C VAL A 273 -7.70 -19.91 -12.53
N VAL A 274 -8.61 -19.85 -13.50
CA VAL A 274 -9.43 -21.00 -13.89
C VAL A 274 -8.61 -21.79 -14.91
N ASN A 275 -7.79 -22.71 -14.41
CA ASN A 275 -6.89 -23.59 -15.18
C ASN A 275 -5.86 -22.86 -16.05
N GLU A 276 -4.69 -23.47 -16.23
CA GLU A 276 -3.64 -23.01 -17.15
C GLU A 276 -4.10 -23.12 -18.62
N GLU A 277 -5.05 -22.32 -19.06
CA GLU A 277 -5.30 -22.10 -20.48
C GLU A 277 -4.47 -20.91 -20.95
N VAL A 278 -3.27 -21.22 -21.43
CA VAL A 278 -2.52 -20.32 -22.28
C VAL A 278 -3.23 -20.27 -23.64
N CYS A 279 -4.15 -19.32 -23.80
CA CYS A 279 -4.69 -18.98 -25.12
C CYS A 279 -3.63 -18.21 -25.91
N PHE A 280 -2.88 -18.90 -26.78
CA PHE A 280 -2.11 -18.25 -27.83
C PHE A 280 -3.05 -17.76 -28.93
N SER A 281 -3.18 -16.45 -29.09
CA SER A 281 -3.79 -15.87 -30.28
C SER A 281 -2.81 -15.94 -31.46
N SER A 282 -2.91 -17.01 -32.25
CA SER A 282 -2.48 -16.93 -33.65
C SER A 282 -3.67 -17.27 -34.54
N LEU A 283 -4.39 -16.24 -34.98
CA LEU A 283 -5.34 -16.35 -36.07
C LEU A 283 -4.55 -16.53 -37.37
N PHE A 284 -4.66 -17.68 -38.02
CA PHE A 284 -4.28 -17.83 -39.42
C PHE A 284 -5.56 -17.82 -40.27
N LEU A 285 -5.77 -16.73 -41.01
CA LEU A 285 -6.79 -16.66 -42.05
C LEU A 285 -6.24 -17.34 -43.31
N THR A 286 -6.89 -18.41 -43.76
CA THR A 286 -6.77 -18.86 -45.15
C THR A 286 -8.16 -19.07 -45.75
N ASN A 287 -8.41 -18.43 -46.90
CA ASN A 287 -9.56 -18.60 -47.79
C ASN A 287 -10.95 -18.75 -47.12
N GLY A 288 -11.42 -17.65 -46.50
CA GLY A 288 -12.85 -17.41 -46.29
C GLY A 288 -13.59 -18.38 -45.35
N SER A 289 -12.87 -19.18 -44.57
CA SER A 289 -13.44 -20.10 -43.57
C SER A 289 -12.56 -20.10 -42.32
N VAL A 290 -13.19 -19.97 -41.16
CA VAL A 290 -12.53 -20.04 -39.84
C VAL A 290 -12.55 -21.50 -39.40
N ASN A 291 -11.37 -22.14 -39.34
CA ASN A 291 -11.23 -23.50 -38.82
C ASN A 291 -10.60 -23.45 -37.42
N VAL A 292 -11.32 -23.95 -36.42
CA VAL A 292 -10.82 -24.16 -35.06
C VAL A 292 -10.60 -25.67 -34.88
N CYS A 293 -9.35 -26.11 -34.74
CA CYS A 293 -9.02 -27.51 -34.49
C CYS A 293 -8.49 -27.68 -33.05
N HIS A 294 -9.10 -28.56 -32.26
CA HIS A 294 -8.61 -28.95 -30.94
C HIS A 294 -7.75 -30.23 -31.03
N THR A 295 -6.59 -30.24 -30.38
CA THR A 295 -5.89 -31.47 -29.96
C THR A 295 -5.98 -31.58 -28.45
N ALA A 296 -6.62 -32.63 -27.96
CA ALA A 296 -6.87 -32.89 -26.54
C ALA A 296 -5.70 -33.60 -25.86
N ARG A 297 -5.38 -33.26 -24.60
CA ARG A 297 -4.86 -34.23 -23.64
C ARG A 297 -5.10 -33.86 -22.17
N GLU A 298 -5.91 -34.72 -21.54
CA GLU A 298 -6.03 -35.14 -20.13
C GLU A 298 -6.23 -34.11 -19.00
N ALA A 299 -7.47 -34.10 -18.48
CA ALA A 299 -7.85 -33.56 -17.17
C ALA A 299 -8.13 -34.71 -16.19
N LYS A 300 -7.71 -34.58 -14.92
CA LYS A 300 -8.20 -35.40 -13.80
C LYS A 300 -8.91 -34.53 -12.75
N GLU A 301 -10.16 -34.93 -12.56
CA GLU A 301 -11.11 -34.75 -11.45
C GLU A 301 -11.79 -33.40 -11.19
N ALA A 302 -13.10 -33.57 -10.93
CA ALA A 302 -14.15 -32.58 -10.81
C ALA A 302 -14.67 -32.56 -9.37
N VAL A 303 -15.25 -31.43 -8.96
CA VAL A 303 -16.20 -31.39 -7.84
C VAL A 303 -17.44 -30.59 -8.25
N ASP A 304 -18.55 -31.19 -7.86
CA ASP A 304 -19.94 -31.06 -8.25
C ASP A 304 -20.64 -29.83 -7.64
N VAL A 305 -21.48 -29.15 -8.42
CA VAL A 305 -22.57 -28.30 -7.89
C VAL A 305 -23.80 -28.49 -8.77
N CYS A 306 -24.81 -29.14 -8.19
CA CYS A 306 -26.12 -29.44 -8.72
C CYS A 306 -26.85 -28.22 -9.32
N GLY A 307 -27.56 -28.43 -10.44
CA GLY A 307 -28.59 -27.52 -10.94
C GLY A 307 -28.89 -27.74 -12.42
N GLU A 308 -29.98 -28.44 -12.71
CA GLU A 308 -30.41 -28.84 -14.06
C GLU A 308 -30.61 -27.67 -15.04
N SER A 309 -29.88 -27.72 -16.16
CA SER A 309 -30.27 -27.43 -17.55
C SER A 309 -29.11 -26.78 -18.31
N SER A 310 -28.67 -27.47 -19.36
CA SER A 310 -27.55 -27.09 -20.23
C SER A 310 -27.82 -25.75 -20.91
N GLN A 311 -27.14 -24.68 -20.49
CA GLN A 311 -27.08 -23.43 -21.23
C GLN A 311 -25.64 -22.93 -21.32
N TYR A 312 -25.19 -22.77 -22.56
CA TYR A 312 -23.92 -22.15 -22.93
C TYR A 312 -23.88 -20.71 -22.41
N ILE A 313 -22.79 -20.30 -21.76
CA ILE A 313 -22.56 -18.90 -21.37
C ILE A 313 -21.88 -18.20 -22.56
N LEU A 314 -22.66 -17.40 -23.29
CA LEU A 314 -22.14 -16.50 -24.33
C LEU A 314 -21.66 -15.19 -23.70
N PHE A 315 -20.35 -14.93 -23.77
CA PHE A 315 -19.81 -13.60 -23.49
C PHE A 315 -19.92 -12.73 -24.74
N LEU A 316 -21.03 -12.00 -24.88
CA LEU A 316 -21.20 -11.01 -25.93
C LEU A 316 -20.59 -9.68 -25.46
N ASN A 317 -19.32 -9.40 -25.78
CA ASN A 317 -18.75 -8.05 -25.98
C ASN A 317 -17.23 -8.04 -26.33
N SER A 318 -16.80 -8.85 -27.31
CA SER A 318 -15.50 -8.73 -27.99
C SER A 318 -15.59 -9.40 -29.37
N PRO A 319 -14.88 -8.95 -30.42
CA PRO A 319 -14.90 -9.61 -31.74
C PRO A 319 -14.29 -11.02 -31.76
N ASP A 320 -13.74 -11.48 -30.63
CA ASP A 320 -13.20 -12.81 -30.45
C ASP A 320 -14.24 -13.71 -29.78
N PHE A 321 -14.83 -14.62 -30.56
CA PHE A 321 -15.75 -15.64 -30.06
C PHE A 321 -14.96 -16.73 -29.33
N ILE A 322 -15.32 -16.99 -28.07
CA ILE A 322 -14.86 -18.18 -27.32
C ILE A 322 -16.10 -19.03 -27.02
N ALA A 323 -16.13 -20.26 -27.54
CA ALA A 323 -17.15 -21.24 -27.21
C ALA A 323 -16.50 -22.36 -26.38
N CYS A 324 -17.01 -22.59 -25.17
CA CYS A 324 -16.59 -23.72 -24.32
C CYS A 324 -17.71 -24.74 -24.21
N GLN A 325 -17.40 -26.03 -24.42
CA GLN A 325 -18.34 -27.14 -24.31
C GLN A 325 -18.30 -27.75 -22.90
N SER A 326 -19.46 -28.03 -22.30
CA SER A 326 -19.53 -28.89 -21.11
C SER A 326 -19.54 -30.37 -21.52
N LYS A 327 -18.81 -31.18 -20.76
CA LYS A 327 -18.59 -32.61 -21.00
C LYS A 327 -19.93 -33.36 -20.96
N GLY A 328 -20.31 -34.06 -22.03
CA GLY A 328 -21.51 -34.90 -22.00
C GLY A 328 -22.02 -35.55 -23.29
N THR A 329 -21.30 -35.53 -24.42
CA THR A 329 -21.71 -36.30 -25.62
C THR A 329 -20.48 -36.86 -26.34
N ASP A 330 -20.48 -38.17 -26.61
CA ASP A 330 -19.36 -38.95 -27.19
C ASP A 330 -19.29 -38.87 -28.73
N GLU A 331 -19.65 -37.74 -29.34
CA GLU A 331 -19.39 -37.48 -30.76
C GLU A 331 -18.74 -36.09 -30.92
N PRO A 332 -17.72 -35.93 -31.79
CA PRO A 332 -17.16 -34.61 -32.06
C PRO A 332 -18.13 -33.83 -32.96
N PRO A 333 -18.77 -32.73 -32.51
CA PRO A 333 -19.46 -31.89 -33.45
C PRO A 333 -18.43 -30.97 -34.10
N CYS A 334 -18.11 -31.20 -35.37
CA CYS A 334 -17.65 -30.10 -36.21
C CYS A 334 -18.79 -29.06 -36.22
N LEU A 335 -18.65 -27.97 -35.47
CA LEU A 335 -19.56 -26.83 -35.55
C LEU A 335 -19.34 -26.13 -36.90
N HIS A 336 -20.19 -26.44 -37.87
CA HIS A 336 -20.31 -25.65 -39.09
C HIS A 336 -21.14 -24.40 -38.81
N PHE A 337 -20.49 -23.23 -38.77
CA PHE A 337 -21.21 -21.96 -38.78
C PHE A 337 -21.53 -21.57 -40.22
N HIS A 338 -22.82 -21.61 -40.60
CA HIS A 338 -23.29 -20.92 -41.79
C HIS A 338 -23.60 -19.46 -41.43
N LEU A 339 -22.70 -18.54 -41.79
CA LEU A 339 -23.00 -17.11 -41.74
C LEU A 339 -23.95 -16.76 -42.89
N SER A 340 -25.25 -16.65 -42.60
CA SER A 340 -26.18 -15.98 -43.50
C SER A 340 -26.03 -14.47 -43.29
N LEU A 341 -25.26 -13.81 -44.17
CA LEU A 341 -25.31 -12.37 -44.31
C LEU A 341 -26.62 -12.02 -45.02
N THR A 342 -27.62 -11.56 -44.29
CA THR A 342 -28.76 -10.84 -44.91
C THR A 342 -28.37 -9.38 -45.07
N SER A 343 -28.49 -8.89 -46.30
CA SER A 343 -28.21 -7.50 -46.73
C SER A 343 -29.03 -6.46 -46.00
#